data_AF-A0A951FXL2-F1
#
_entry.id   AF-A0A951FXL2-F1
#
_cell.length_a   1.000
_cell.length_b   1.000
_cell.length_c   1.000
_cell.angle_alpha   90.00
_cell.angle_beta   90.00
_cell.angle_gamma   90.00
#
_symmetry.space_group_name_H-M   'P 1'
#
loop_
_entity.id
_entity.type
_entity.pdbx_description
1 polymer ?
#
loop_
_entity_poly.entity_id
_entity_poly.type
_entity_poly.pdbx_seq_one_letter_code
_entity_poly.pdbx_strand_id
1 'polypeptide(L)' 'MIAQSFGIFDHIEDIPGTPTSQLFKERLELIKMADEAGFYGYHLAEHHGGELCMAPA' A
#
# COMPACT_ATOMS: atom_id res chain seq x y z
N MET A 1 17.30 18.34 -18.47
CA MET A 1 16.65 18.61 -17.17
C MET A 1 16.20 17.27 -16.61
N ILE A 2 16.52 16.96 -15.37
CA ILE A 2 15.99 15.76 -14.69
C ILE A 2 14.62 16.15 -14.14
N ALA A 3 13.57 15.42 -14.52
CA ALA A 3 12.25 15.63 -13.95
C ALA A 3 12.20 15.06 -12.52
N GLN A 4 11.52 15.74 -11.61
CA GLN A 4 11.32 15.25 -10.25
C GLN A 4 10.41 14.03 -10.28
N SER A 5 10.85 12.94 -9.65
CA SER A 5 10.07 11.72 -9.48
C SER A 5 9.30 11.74 -8.16
N PHE A 6 8.12 11.12 -8.16
CA PHE A 6 7.27 10.92 -6.99
C PHE A 6 7.04 9.42 -6.77
N GLY A 7 7.06 8.98 -5.52
CA GLY A 7 6.74 7.61 -5.12
C GLY A 7 5.66 7.60 -4.03
N ILE A 8 5.06 6.43 -3.80
CA ILE A 8 4.05 6.21 -2.76
C ILE A 8 4.67 5.41 -1.62
N PHE A 9 4.41 5.81 -0.38
CA PHE A 9 4.68 5.02 0.81
C PHE A 9 3.37 4.62 1.46
N ASP A 10 3.15 3.32 1.60
CA ASP A 10 1.92 2.73 2.09
C ASP A 10 2.17 1.99 3.40
N HIS A 11 1.43 2.38 4.45
CA HIS A 11 1.52 1.73 5.74
C HIS A 11 0.74 0.42 5.83
N ILE A 12 -0.21 0.19 4.92
CA ILE A 12 -1.22 -0.88 4.94
C ILE A 12 -1.69 -1.28 6.36
N GLU A 13 -2.85 -0.79 6.74
CA GLU A 13 -3.40 -0.97 8.08
C GLU A 13 -4.66 -1.82 8.04
N ASP A 14 -4.95 -2.53 9.13
CA ASP A 14 -6.26 -3.17 9.30
C ASP A 14 -7.37 -2.12 9.38
N ILE A 15 -8.48 -2.37 8.70
CA ILE A 15 -9.60 -1.45 8.62
C ILE A 15 -10.83 -2.15 9.21
N PRO A 16 -11.37 -1.66 10.34
CA PRO A 16 -12.52 -2.29 10.99
C PRO A 16 -13.70 -2.49 10.04
N GLY A 17 -14.13 -3.75 9.90
CA GLY A 17 -15.25 -4.13 9.04
C GLY A 17 -14.88 -4.42 7.58
N THR A 18 -13.62 -4.24 7.17
CA THR A 18 -13.15 -4.61 5.84
C THR A 18 -12.51 -6.00 5.88
N PRO A 19 -13.02 -6.96 5.10
CA PRO A 19 -12.34 -8.26 4.96
C PRO A 19 -10.93 -8.09 4.40
N THR A 20 -9.97 -8.82 4.95
CA THR A 20 -8.57 -8.80 4.49
C THR A 20 -8.41 -9.03 2.98
N SER A 21 -9.24 -9.90 2.39
CA SER A 21 -9.25 -10.15 0.95
C SER A 21 -9.68 -8.94 0.12
N GLN A 22 -10.63 -8.14 0.62
CA GLN A 22 -11.05 -6.90 0.00
C GLN A 22 -9.93 -5.86 0.10
N LEU A 23 -9.35 -5.67 1.28
CA LEU A 23 -8.23 -4.75 1.50
C LEU A 23 -7.09 -5.03 0.51
N PHE A 24 -6.65 -6.29 0.38
CA PHE A 24 -5.58 -6.65 -0.55
C PHE A 24 -5.98 -6.47 -2.02
N LYS A 25 -7.23 -6.76 -2.39
CA LYS A 25 -7.72 -6.54 -3.75
C LYS A 25 -7.68 -5.05 -4.12
N GLU A 26 -8.25 -4.19 -3.28
CA GLU A 26 -8.25 -2.74 -3.49
C GLU A 26 -6.82 -2.19 -3.51
N ARG A 27 -5.92 -2.77 -2.70
CA ARG A 27 -4.52 -2.37 -2.70
C ARG A 27 -3.80 -2.70 -4.01
N LEU A 28 -4.07 -3.88 -4.59
CA LEU A 28 -3.54 -4.25 -5.90
C LEU A 28 -4.07 -3.32 -7.00
N GLU A 29 -5.35 -2.92 -6.94
CA GLU A 29 -5.92 -1.94 -7.85
C GLU A 29 -5.21 -0.59 -7.72
N LEU A 30 -4.93 -0.13 -6.49
CA LEU A 30 -4.17 1.10 -6.24
C LEU A 30 -2.72 1.03 -6.79
N ILE A 31 -2.01 -0.06 -6.57
CA ILE A 31 -0.65 -0.26 -7.09
C ILE A 31 -0.66 -0.18 -8.62
N LYS A 32 -1.66 -0.80 -9.26
CA LYS A 32 -1.81 -0.77 -10.71
C LYS A 32 -2.07 0.63 -11.25
N MET A 33 -2.95 1.40 -10.59
CA MET A 33 -3.18 2.80 -10.93
C MET A 33 -1.92 3.67 -10.74
N ALA A 34 -1.13 3.41 -9.70
CA ALA A 34 0.12 4.13 -9.45
C ALA A 34 1.18 3.87 -10.54
N ASP A 35 1.30 2.62 -11.00
CA ASP A 35 2.17 2.23 -12.11
C ASP A 35 1.73 2.92 -13.42
N GLU A 36 0.43 2.86 -13.75
CA GLU A 36 -0.13 3.52 -14.94
C GLU A 36 0.02 5.05 -14.91
N ALA A 37 0.00 5.65 -13.71
CA ALA A 37 0.20 7.09 -13.51
C ALA A 37 1.69 7.52 -13.52
N GLY A 38 2.64 6.59 -13.61
CA GLY A 38 4.07 6.89 -13.69
C GLY A 38 4.72 7.25 -12.37
N PHE A 39 4.18 6.80 -11.23
CA PHE A 39 4.91 6.87 -9.97
C PHE A 39 6.18 6.03 -10.04
N TYR A 40 7.26 6.54 -9.46
CA TYR A 40 8.59 5.91 -9.50
C TYR A 40 8.63 4.58 -8.74
N GLY A 41 7.84 4.46 -7.68
CA GLY A 41 7.82 3.27 -6.85
C GLY A 41 6.67 3.29 -5.85
N TYR A 42 6.34 2.09 -5.38
CA TYR A 42 5.37 1.83 -4.34
C TYR A 42 6.07 1.08 -3.20
N HIS A 43 6.27 1.75 -2.08
CA HIS A 43 6.93 1.20 -0.91
C HIS A 43 5.87 0.77 0.10
N LEU A 44 5.85 -0.52 0.44
CA LEU A 44 4.93 -1.08 1.43
C LEU A 44 5.68 -1.27 2.76
N ALA A 45 5.10 -0.79 3.85
CA ALA A 45 5.63 -1.00 5.19
C ALA A 45 5.24 -2.38 5.73
N GLU A 46 6.05 -2.86 6.68
CA GLU A 46 5.75 -4.03 7.50
C GLU A 46 5.88 -3.64 8.96
N HIS A 47 4.86 -3.95 9.76
CA HIS A 47 4.82 -3.70 11.19
C HIS A 47 4.44 -4.98 11.92
N HIS A 48 4.81 -5.09 13.19
CA HIS A 48 4.48 -6.24 14.05
C HIS A 48 4.02 -5.73 15.42
N GLY A 49 3.05 -6.42 16.05
CA GLY A 49 2.63 -6.16 17.43
C GLY A 49 1.75 -4.92 17.66
N GLY A 50 1.27 -4.26 16.60
CA GLY A 50 0.31 -3.15 16.68
C GLY A 50 -1.13 -3.59 16.40
N GLU A 51 -2.13 -2.85 16.90
CA GLU A 51 -3.56 -3.15 16.68
C GLU A 51 -3.98 -3.08 15.20
N LEU A 52 -3.30 -2.23 14.42
CA LEU A 52 -3.56 -2.05 12.98
C LEU A 52 -2.64 -2.92 12.09
N CYS A 53 -1.87 -3.83 12.70
CA CYS A 53 -0.89 -4.64 12.01
C CYS A 53 -1.55 -5.65 11.07
N MET A 54 -1.10 -5.66 9.80
CA MET A 54 -1.54 -6.64 8.80
C MET A 54 -0.57 -7.82 8.62
N ALA A 55 0.64 -7.75 9.20
CA ALA A 55 1.59 -8.86 9.11
C ALA A 55 1.13 -10.04 10.00
N PRO A 56 1.32 -11.29 9.56
CA PRO A 56 1.08 -12.47 10.40
C PRO A 56 1.92 -12.40 11.69
N ALA A 57 1.31 -12.81 12.81
CA ALA A 57 1.99 -12.96 14.09
C ALA A 57 2.77 -14.29 14.20
#